data_AF-A0A917DRP1-F1
#
_entry.id   AF-A0A917DRP1-F1
#
_cell.length_a   1.000
_cell.length_b   1.000
_cell.length_c   1.000
_cell.angle_alpha   90.00
_cell.angle_beta   90.00
_cell.angle_gamma   90.00
#
_symmetry.space_group_name_H-M   'P 1'
#
loop_
_entity.id
_entity.type
_entity.pdbx_description
1 polymer ?
#
loop_
_entity_poly.entity_id
_entity_poly.type
_entity_poly.pdbx_seq_one_letter_code
_entity_poly.pdbx_strand_id
1 'polypeptide(L)'
;MMDMTGKLRTFLRDENGASAIEFVILAPMLIMALLGVMQVGFYMQAQNALASIATDMSRFMSVEYQRDNKITNTLLENRAYSRAIGAPYLLQPEGISVSAKDASTQTISNVREIELELGYKVPNVMAFASFGPMDLTYKKSIFVPN
;
A
#
# COMPACT_ATOMS: atom_id res chain seq x y z
N MET A 1 -13.99 -41.98 51.07
CA MET A 1 -12.59 -41.96 50.62
C MET A 1 -12.62 -42.04 49.09
N MET A 2 -12.43 -40.89 48.43
CA MET A 2 -12.88 -40.63 47.06
C MET A 2 -11.78 -41.05 46.07
N ASP A 3 -12.16 -41.84 45.06
CA ASP A 3 -11.26 -42.51 44.13
C ASP A 3 -10.61 -41.52 43.15
N MET A 4 -9.53 -40.88 43.60
CA MET A 4 -8.81 -39.81 42.89
C MET A 4 -7.96 -40.37 41.73
N THR A 5 -7.62 -41.65 41.81
CA THR A 5 -6.78 -42.38 40.85
C THR A 5 -7.45 -42.63 39.50
N GLY A 6 -8.76 -42.87 39.50
CA GLY A 6 -9.53 -43.10 38.26
C GLY A 6 -9.65 -41.82 37.42
N LYS A 7 -9.91 -40.68 38.06
CA LYS A 7 -10.10 -39.39 37.37
C LYS A 7 -8.83 -38.88 36.69
N LEU A 8 -7.65 -39.06 37.29
CA LEU A 8 -6.38 -38.69 36.64
C LEU A 8 -6.11 -39.54 35.39
N ARG A 9 -6.48 -40.82 35.40
CA ARG A 9 -6.24 -41.72 34.27
C ARG A 9 -7.15 -41.45 33.08
N THR A 10 -8.37 -40.93 33.33
CA THR A 10 -9.28 -40.47 32.27
C THR A 10 -8.80 -39.13 31.69
N PHE A 11 -8.29 -38.22 32.52
CA PHE A 11 -7.72 -36.94 32.06
C PHE A 11 -6.46 -37.13 31.21
N LEU A 12 -5.64 -38.14 31.52
CA LEU A 12 -4.45 -38.52 30.75
C LEU A 12 -4.75 -39.30 29.46
N ARG A 13 -5.99 -39.77 29.24
CA ARG A 13 -6.43 -40.49 28.03
C ARG A 13 -7.35 -39.66 27.14
N ASP A 14 -7.53 -38.37 27.44
CA ASP A 14 -8.42 -37.50 26.67
C ASP A 14 -7.72 -36.96 25.41
N GLU A 15 -7.94 -37.63 24.28
CA GLU A 15 -7.38 -37.28 22.96
C GLU A 15 -7.90 -35.91 22.46
N ASN A 16 -9.03 -35.43 22.98
CA ASN A 16 -9.55 -34.10 22.66
C ASN A 16 -8.63 -32.99 23.20
N GLY A 17 -7.96 -33.21 24.33
CA GLY A 17 -6.99 -32.28 24.89
C GLY A 17 -5.72 -32.18 24.04
N ALA A 18 -5.29 -33.29 23.44
CA ALA A 18 -4.14 -33.32 22.54
C ALA A 18 -4.41 -32.54 21.24
N SER A 19 -5.58 -32.76 20.62
CA SER A 19 -6.00 -32.01 19.43
C SER A 19 -6.15 -30.50 19.68
N ALA A 20 -6.66 -30.11 20.86
CA ALA A 20 -6.71 -28.71 21.26
C ALA A 20 -5.32 -28.06 21.38
N ILE A 21 -4.33 -28.79 21.91
CA ILE A 21 -2.95 -28.30 22.02
C ILE A 21 -2.30 -28.13 20.63
N GLU A 22 -2.50 -29.09 19.73
CA GLU A 22 -2.01 -29.00 18.35
C GLU A 22 -2.61 -27.79 17.62
N PHE A 23 -3.92 -27.55 17.80
CA PHE A 23 -4.59 -26.39 17.22
C PHE A 23 -4.05 -25.07 17.77
N VAL A 24 -3.77 -24.98 19.08
CA VAL A 24 -3.22 -23.77 19.70
C VAL A 24 -1.85 -23.40 19.14
N ILE A 25 -1.06 -24.37 18.67
CA ILE A 25 0.24 -24.12 18.05
C ILE A 25 0.09 -23.78 16.56
N LEU A 26 -0.79 -24.48 15.84
CA LEU A 26 -0.96 -24.30 14.39
C LEU A 26 -1.77 -23.04 14.02
N ALA A 27 -2.81 -22.71 14.78
CA ALA A 27 -3.70 -21.60 14.47
C ALA A 27 -2.98 -20.23 14.43
N PRO A 28 -2.07 -19.88 15.36
CA PRO A 28 -1.29 -18.64 15.27
C PRO A 28 -0.44 -18.57 14.00
N MET A 29 0.19 -19.68 13.60
CA MET A 29 0.99 -19.72 12.36
C MET A 29 0.12 -19.51 11.13
N LEU A 30 -1.07 -20.12 11.09
CA LEU A 30 -2.02 -19.92 10.00
C LEU A 30 -2.50 -18.47 9.94
N ILE A 31 -2.86 -17.87 11.08
CA ILE A 31 -3.28 -16.45 11.14
C ILE A 31 -2.15 -15.54 10.67
N MET A 32 -0.91 -15.78 11.10
CA MET A 32 0.25 -15.02 10.62
C MET A 32 0.43 -15.15 9.11
N ALA A 33 0.27 -16.35 8.54
CA ALA A 33 0.35 -16.54 7.10
C ALA A 33 -0.75 -15.78 6.34
N LEU A 34 -2.00 -15.80 6.83
CA LEU A 34 -3.11 -15.06 6.25
C LEU A 34 -2.88 -13.54 6.29
N LEU A 35 -2.41 -13.03 7.44
CA LEU A 35 -2.07 -11.61 7.59
C LEU A 35 -0.89 -11.22 6.69
N GLY A 36 0.09 -12.11 6.49
CA GLY A 36 1.19 -11.91 5.56
C GLY A 36 0.72 -11.77 4.11
N VAL A 37 -0.15 -12.67 3.65
CA VAL A 37 -0.75 -12.57 2.31
C VAL A 37 -1.55 -11.29 2.16
N MET A 38 -2.34 -10.91 3.17
CA MET A 38 -3.09 -9.66 3.17
C MET A 38 -2.18 -8.42 3.10
N GLN A 39 -1.06 -8.43 3.84
CA GLN A 39 -0.07 -7.35 3.82
C GLN A 39 0.55 -7.17 2.43
N VAL A 40 0.86 -8.27 1.74
CA VAL A 40 1.33 -8.23 0.34
C VAL A 40 0.24 -7.69 -0.58
N GLY A 41 -1.03 -8.07 -0.35
CA GLY A 41 -2.18 -7.52 -1.07
C GLY A 41 -2.26 -5.99 -0.98
N PHE A 42 -2.14 -5.43 0.22
CA PHE A 42 -2.11 -3.96 0.41
C PHE A 42 -0.93 -3.30 -0.30
N TYR A 43 0.26 -3.92 -0.24
CA TYR A 43 1.43 -3.41 -0.95
C TYR A 43 1.20 -3.37 -2.46
N MET A 44 0.72 -4.46 -3.05
CA MET A 44 0.45 -4.54 -4.49
C MET A 44 -0.68 -3.59 -4.92
N GLN A 45 -1.73 -3.48 -4.12
CA GLN A 45 -2.81 -2.52 -4.36
C GLN A 45 -2.25 -1.09 -4.42
N ALA A 46 -1.47 -0.69 -3.40
CA ALA A 46 -0.88 0.64 -3.34
C ALA A 46 0.07 0.89 -4.52
N GLN A 47 0.94 -0.07 -4.85
CA GLN A 47 1.86 0.05 -5.99
C GLN A 47 1.12 0.28 -7.31
N ASN A 48 0.05 -0.48 -7.55
CA ASN A 48 -0.77 -0.32 -8.75
C ASN A 48 -1.54 1.01 -8.75
N ALA A 49 -2.02 1.45 -7.59
CA ALA A 49 -2.68 2.74 -7.44
C ALA A 49 -1.73 3.89 -7.80
N LEU A 50 -0.50 3.91 -7.26
CA LEU A 50 0.49 4.95 -7.56
C LEU A 50 0.82 5.02 -9.06
N ALA A 51 1.07 3.86 -9.69
CA ALA A 51 1.35 3.80 -11.13
C ALA A 51 0.17 4.29 -11.99
N SER A 52 -1.06 3.94 -11.58
CA SER A 52 -2.28 4.36 -12.26
C SER A 52 -2.53 5.86 -12.11
N ILE A 53 -2.36 6.41 -10.89
CA ILE A 53 -2.47 7.85 -10.62
C ILE A 53 -1.47 8.63 -11.47
N ALA A 54 -0.20 8.22 -11.49
CA ALA A 54 0.81 8.89 -12.30
C ALA A 54 0.45 8.90 -13.79
N THR A 55 -0.21 7.84 -14.27
CA THR A 55 -0.70 7.75 -15.65
C THR A 55 -1.92 8.62 -15.90
N ASP A 56 -2.87 8.67 -14.97
CA ASP A 56 -4.00 9.61 -15.01
C ASP A 56 -3.51 11.05 -15.06
N MET A 57 -2.46 11.38 -14.30
CA MET A 57 -1.87 12.72 -14.27
C MET A 57 -1.15 13.07 -15.58
N SER A 58 -0.43 12.12 -16.20
CA SER A 58 0.14 12.35 -17.53
C SER A 58 -0.95 12.68 -18.55
N ARG A 59 -2.05 11.92 -18.55
CA ARG A 59 -3.20 12.16 -19.45
C ARG A 59 -3.85 13.52 -19.16
N PHE A 60 -4.05 13.84 -17.89
CA PHE A 60 -4.60 15.14 -17.47
C PHE A 60 -3.76 16.31 -18.00
N MET A 61 -2.43 16.25 -17.82
CA MET A 61 -1.52 17.28 -18.34
C MET A 61 -1.60 17.40 -19.86
N SER A 62 -1.63 16.28 -20.60
CA SER A 62 -1.77 16.30 -22.06
C SER A 62 -3.10 16.89 -22.52
N VAL A 63 -4.20 16.64 -21.80
CA VAL A 63 -5.52 17.20 -22.13
C VAL A 63 -5.58 18.68 -21.83
N GLU A 64 -5.10 19.12 -20.67
CA GLU A 64 -5.11 20.55 -20.32
C GLU A 64 -4.22 21.37 -21.26
N TYR A 65 -3.09 20.81 -21.70
CA TYR A 65 -2.28 21.41 -22.75
C TYR A 65 -3.05 21.61 -24.06
N GLN A 66 -3.81 20.60 -24.53
CA GLN A 66 -4.64 20.73 -25.74
C GLN A 66 -5.75 21.79 -25.61
N ARG A 67 -6.10 22.17 -24.38
CA ARG A 67 -7.09 23.22 -24.08
C ARG A 67 -6.44 24.59 -23.88
N ASP A 68 -5.15 24.73 -24.22
CA ASP A 68 -4.33 25.93 -24.00
C ASP A 68 -4.26 26.35 -22.52
N ASN A 69 -4.41 25.38 -21.60
CA ASN A 69 -4.33 25.61 -20.17
C ASN A 69 -2.98 25.12 -19.62
N LYS A 70 -2.17 26.06 -19.11
CA LYS A 70 -0.86 25.76 -18.52
C LYS A 70 -1.01 25.43 -17.04
N ILE A 71 -0.97 24.13 -16.72
CA ILE A 71 -1.07 23.63 -15.35
C ILE A 71 0.24 23.84 -14.59
N THR A 72 0.14 24.39 -13.38
CA THR A 72 1.27 24.54 -12.45
C THR A 72 1.57 23.24 -11.72
N ASN A 73 2.81 23.10 -11.23
CA ASN A 73 3.22 21.89 -10.51
C ASN A 73 2.40 21.71 -9.22
N THR A 74 2.11 22.78 -8.49
CA THR A 74 1.24 22.74 -7.30
C THR A 74 -0.18 22.28 -7.61
N LEU A 75 -0.74 22.68 -8.76
CA LEU A 75 -2.06 22.20 -9.17
C LEU A 75 -2.03 20.72 -9.53
N LEU A 76 -0.96 20.26 -10.19
CA LEU A 76 -0.74 18.85 -10.48
C LEU A 76 -0.62 18.03 -9.18
N GLU A 77 0.15 18.51 -8.20
CA GLU A 77 0.28 17.89 -6.87
C GLU A 77 -1.07 17.76 -6.17
N ASN A 78 -1.82 18.86 -6.07
CA ASN A 78 -3.14 18.87 -5.44
C ASN A 78 -4.13 17.93 -6.14
N ARG A 79 -4.07 17.87 -7.47
CA ARG A 79 -4.92 16.99 -8.27
C ARG A 79 -4.56 15.53 -8.07
N ALA A 80 -3.27 15.20 -8.06
CA ALA A 80 -2.77 13.86 -7.82
C ALA A 80 -3.09 13.39 -6.39
N TYR A 81 -2.90 14.24 -5.38
CA TYR A 81 -3.28 13.97 -4.00
C TYR A 81 -4.77 13.70 -3.87
N SER A 82 -5.61 14.58 -4.42
CA SER A 82 -7.08 14.41 -4.42
C SER A 82 -7.51 13.12 -5.11
N ARG A 83 -6.80 12.75 -6.20
CA ARG A 83 -7.05 11.50 -6.92
C ARG A 83 -6.64 10.28 -6.09
N ALA A 84 -5.53 10.36 -5.35
CA ALA A 84 -5.03 9.27 -4.51
C ALA A 84 -6.00 8.89 -3.38
N ILE A 85 -6.54 9.89 -2.68
CA ILE A 85 -7.46 9.64 -1.56
C ILE A 85 -8.91 9.38 -2.01
N GLY A 86 -9.26 9.82 -3.22
CA GLY A 86 -10.58 9.63 -3.81
C GLY A 86 -10.77 8.29 -4.50
N ALA A 87 -12.01 7.97 -4.86
CA ALA A 87 -12.30 6.82 -5.71
C ALA A 87 -11.59 6.96 -7.07
N PRO A 88 -11.03 5.88 -7.65
CA PRO A 88 -11.15 4.48 -7.20
C PRO A 88 -10.04 4.02 -6.24
N TYR A 89 -9.06 4.87 -5.92
CA TYR A 89 -7.81 4.43 -5.28
C TYR A 89 -7.90 4.39 -3.74
N LEU A 90 -8.64 5.31 -3.13
CA LEU A 90 -8.99 5.31 -1.70
C LEU A 90 -7.77 5.10 -0.78
N LEU A 91 -6.62 5.67 -1.13
CA LEU A 91 -5.41 5.61 -0.30
C LEU A 91 -5.60 6.43 0.97
N GLN A 92 -4.97 6.00 2.06
CA GLN A 92 -5.06 6.70 3.34
C GLN A 92 -4.38 8.08 3.27
N PRO A 93 -5.07 9.17 3.66
CA PRO A 93 -4.54 10.54 3.56
C PRO A 93 -3.22 10.76 4.32
N GLU A 94 -3.04 10.08 5.45
CA GLU A 94 -1.88 10.24 6.33
C GLU A 94 -0.63 9.54 5.78
N GLY A 95 -0.82 8.59 4.86
CA GLY A 95 0.24 7.78 4.27
C GLY A 95 0.77 8.32 2.94
N ILE A 96 0.06 9.21 2.26
CA ILE A 96 0.39 9.67 0.90
C ILE A 96 1.25 10.95 0.92
N SER A 97 2.27 10.97 0.07
CA SER A 97 3.03 12.18 -0.29
C SER A 97 3.07 12.35 -1.81
N VAL A 98 3.02 13.59 -2.27
CA VAL A 98 3.02 13.94 -3.70
C VAL A 98 3.96 15.12 -3.90
N SER A 99 4.82 15.03 -4.91
CA SER A 99 5.72 16.12 -5.32
C SER A 99 5.79 16.16 -6.85
N ALA A 100 5.61 17.34 -7.45
CA ALA A 100 5.82 17.58 -8.86
C ALA A 100 6.85 18.69 -9.04
N LYS A 101 7.93 18.41 -9.75
CA LYS A 101 9.00 19.38 -9.98
C LYS A 101 9.41 19.38 -11.43
N ASP A 102 9.81 20.54 -11.95
CA ASP A 102 10.46 20.56 -13.26
C ASP A 102 11.75 19.76 -13.16
N ALA A 103 12.01 18.91 -14.15
CA ALA A 103 13.22 18.12 -14.19
C ALA A 103 14.45 19.04 -14.19
N SER A 104 15.45 18.69 -13.39
CA SER A 104 16.72 19.42 -13.27
C SER A 104 17.44 19.55 -14.61
N THR A 105 17.15 18.67 -15.57
CA THR A 105 17.66 18.72 -16.93
C THR A 105 16.49 18.52 -17.88
N GLN A 106 16.34 19.45 -18.83
CA GLN A 106 15.31 19.37 -19.86
C GLN A 106 15.91 18.65 -21.07
N THR A 107 15.54 17.38 -21.24
CA THR A 107 16.18 16.51 -22.23
C THR A 107 15.70 16.79 -23.67
N ILE A 108 14.53 17.41 -23.83
CA ILE A 108 13.90 17.65 -25.13
C ILE A 108 13.68 19.16 -25.32
N SER A 109 14.13 19.68 -26.46
CA SER A 109 13.92 21.09 -26.82
C SER A 109 12.43 21.39 -27.02
N ASN A 110 11.96 22.54 -26.56
CA ASN A 110 10.55 22.96 -26.60
C ASN A 110 9.56 22.03 -25.88
N VAL A 111 10.04 21.24 -24.92
CA VAL A 111 9.22 20.41 -24.05
C VAL A 111 9.63 20.67 -22.60
N ARG A 112 8.63 20.87 -21.75
CA ARG A 112 8.77 20.90 -20.30
C ARG A 112 8.60 19.49 -19.75
N GLU A 113 9.67 18.97 -19.16
CA GLU A 113 9.69 17.73 -18.40
C GLU A 113 9.42 18.01 -16.92
N ILE A 114 8.41 17.33 -16.38
CA ILE A 114 7.98 17.39 -14.98
C ILE A 114 8.17 16.00 -14.36
N GLU A 115 8.94 15.89 -13.29
CA GLU A 115 9.05 14.68 -12.48
C GLU A 115 7.94 14.66 -11.42
N LEU A 116 7.02 13.71 -11.54
CA LEU A 116 5.99 13.41 -10.54
C LEU A 116 6.48 12.26 -9.66
N GLU A 117 6.62 12.53 -8.36
CA GLU A 117 6.94 11.56 -7.32
C GLU A 117 5.74 11.37 -6.40
N LEU A 118 5.35 10.10 -6.23
CA LEU A 118 4.29 9.67 -5.34
C LEU A 118 4.90 8.75 -4.28
N GLY A 119 4.74 9.10 -3.01
CA GLY A 119 5.13 8.25 -1.89
C GLY A 119 3.90 7.72 -1.15
N TYR A 120 3.95 6.48 -0.66
CA TYR A 120 2.88 5.93 0.16
C TYR A 120 3.39 5.01 1.28
N LYS A 121 2.93 5.25 2.50
CA LYS A 121 3.15 4.35 3.65
C LYS A 121 2.03 3.32 3.71
N VAL A 122 2.36 2.08 3.36
CA VAL A 122 1.37 0.98 3.34
C VAL A 122 0.97 0.65 4.78
N PRO A 123 -0.34 0.50 5.09
CA PRO A 123 -0.81 0.09 6.41
C PRO A 123 -0.16 -1.23 6.84
N ASN A 124 0.32 -1.29 8.07
CA ASN A 124 1.03 -2.45 8.60
C ASN A 124 0.14 -3.25 9.55
N VAL A 125 -0.39 -4.37 9.06
CA VAL A 125 -1.21 -5.30 9.85
C VAL A 125 -0.38 -6.32 10.61
N MET A 126 0.93 -6.40 10.34
CA MET A 126 1.87 -7.33 10.98
C MET A 126 2.78 -6.64 12.01
N ALA A 127 2.42 -5.44 12.48
CA ALA A 127 3.21 -4.69 13.46
C ALA A 127 3.48 -5.47 14.76
N PHE A 128 2.56 -6.36 15.16
CA PHE A 128 2.72 -7.24 16.32
C PHE A 128 3.84 -8.29 16.15
N ALA A 129 4.20 -8.61 14.91
CA ALA A 129 5.26 -9.55 14.57
C ALA A 129 6.59 -8.83 14.27
N SER A 130 6.76 -7.59 14.76
CA SER A 130 7.96 -6.76 14.59
C SER A 130 8.34 -6.46 13.14
N PHE A 131 7.40 -6.63 12.20
CA PHE A 131 7.58 -6.14 10.84
C PHE A 131 7.39 -4.63 10.82
N GLY A 132 8.32 -3.90 10.18
CA GLY A 132 8.22 -2.45 10.01
C GLY A 132 7.17 -2.05 8.97
N PRO A 133 6.75 -0.77 8.94
CA PRO A 133 5.93 -0.24 7.85
C PRO A 133 6.68 -0.34 6.52
N MET A 134 5.93 -0.56 5.44
CA MET A 134 6.48 -0.58 4.09
C MET A 134 6.22 0.75 3.40
N ASP A 135 7.29 1.40 2.96
CA ASP A 135 7.23 2.64 2.22
C ASP A 135 7.37 2.35 0.72
N LEU A 136 6.49 2.97 -0.07
CA LEU A 136 6.49 2.90 -1.52
C LEU A 136 6.84 4.26 -2.10
N THR A 137 7.68 4.28 -3.12
CA THR A 137 7.95 5.47 -3.92
C THR A 137 7.81 5.11 -5.39
N TYR A 138 7.02 5.89 -6.11
CA TYR A 138 6.82 5.77 -7.55
C TYR A 138 7.14 7.11 -8.22
N LYS A 139 8.04 7.09 -9.21
CA LYS A 139 8.44 8.27 -9.97
C LYS A 139 8.05 8.13 -11.43
N LYS A 140 7.60 9.22 -12.04
CA LYS A 140 7.26 9.28 -13.46
C LYS A 140 7.56 10.65 -14.05
N SER A 141 8.30 10.67 -15.16
CA SER A 141 8.45 11.87 -16.00
C SER A 141 7.20 12.09 -16.85
N ILE A 142 6.71 13.33 -16.87
CA ILE A 142 5.61 13.80 -17.71
C ILE A 142 6.18 14.88 -18.64
N PHE A 143 5.96 14.69 -19.94
CA PHE A 143 6.43 15.60 -20.97
C PHE A 143 5.27 16.44 -21.51
N VAL A 144 5.42 17.76 -21.45
CA VAL A 144 4.41 18.73 -21.92
C VAL A 144 5.08 19.66 -22.92
N PRO A 145 4.58 19.82 -24.15
CA PRO A 145 5.17 20.77 -25.09
C PRO A 145 5.05 22.22 -24.57
N ASN A 146 5.98 23.09 -24.91
CA ASN A 146 6.02 24.49 -24.43
C ASN A 146 5.08 25.43 -25.20
#